data_AF-A0A8T5KJ67-F1
#
_entry.id   AF-A0A8T5KJ67-F1
#
_cell.length_a   1.000
_cell.length_b   1.000
_cell.length_c   1.000
_cell.angle_alpha   90.00
_cell.angle_beta   90.00
_cell.angle_gamma   90.00
#
_symmetry.space_group_name_H-M   'P 1'
#
loop_
_entity.id
_entity.type
_entity.pdbx_description
1 polymer ?
#
loop_
_entity_poly.entity_id
_entity_poly.type
_entity_poly.pdbx_seq_one_letter_code
_entity_poly.pdbx_strand_id
1 'polypeptide(L)'
;MMKLYSPQNEADLAIIRSLLDGEEIYYFIYNDHFGTMRTGPKIDLFNAKAIMVSEESFERAKEIITDYRNNIRPEEVHPEYSLWDKIRMVVEMFVFGWFMPGRKWLRKSG
;
A
#
# COMPACT_ATOMS: atom_id res chain seq x y z
N MET A 1 21.35 12.61 -3.56
CA MET A 1 19.96 12.37 -3.08
C MET A 1 19.49 11.06 -3.68
N MET A 2 19.27 10.04 -2.87
CA MET A 2 19.04 8.66 -3.31
C MET A 2 17.64 8.18 -2.96
N LYS A 3 17.02 7.39 -3.85
CA LYS A 3 15.69 6.80 -3.62
C LYS A 3 15.79 5.76 -2.53
N LEU A 4 15.07 5.98 -1.44
CA LEU A 4 15.04 5.09 -0.29
C LEU A 4 13.88 4.10 -0.40
N TYR A 5 12.66 4.61 -0.55
CA TYR A 5 11.45 3.79 -0.53
C TYR A 5 10.30 4.44 -1.29
N SER A 6 9.39 3.61 -1.81
CA SER A 6 8.19 4.03 -2.53
C SER A 6 6.96 3.53 -1.75
N PRO A 7 6.30 4.40 -0.95
CA PRO A 7 5.17 3.98 -0.12
C PRO A 7 3.95 3.60 -0.95
N GLN A 8 3.30 2.51 -0.53
CA GLN A 8 2.07 2.01 -1.17
C GLN A 8 0.84 2.77 -0.67
N ASN A 9 0.82 3.20 0.59
CA ASN A 9 -0.32 3.92 1.19
C ASN A 9 0.12 5.25 1.82
N GLU A 10 -0.83 6.17 2.01
CA GLU A 10 -0.56 7.44 2.70
C GLU A 10 -0.26 7.23 4.20
N ALA A 11 -0.87 6.21 4.81
CA ALA A 11 -0.56 5.81 6.19
C ALA A 11 0.92 5.39 6.33
N ASP A 12 1.42 4.53 5.42
CA ASP A 12 2.82 4.12 5.40
C ASP A 12 3.76 5.33 5.24
N LEU A 13 3.41 6.27 4.36
CA LEU A 13 4.18 7.49 4.16
C LEU A 13 4.25 8.34 5.44
N ALA A 14 3.14 8.50 6.16
CA ALA A 14 3.08 9.27 7.39
C ALA A 14 3.90 8.64 8.53
N ILE A 15 3.87 7.31 8.63
CA ILE A 15 4.69 6.57 9.61
C ILE A 15 6.17 6.74 9.29
N ILE A 16 6.57 6.54 8.02
CA ILE A 16 7.96 6.68 7.61
C ILE A 16 8.46 8.12 7.79
N ARG A 17 7.64 9.15 7.52
CA ARG A 17 7.98 10.54 7.86
C ARG A 17 8.31 10.68 9.34
N SER A 18 7.42 10.20 10.20
CA SER A 18 7.57 10.32 11.65
C SER A 18 8.83 9.63 12.15
N LEU A 19 9.20 8.48 11.57
CA LEU A 19 10.44 7.76 11.88
C LEU A 19 11.69 8.55 11.45
N LEU A 20 11.68 9.09 10.23
CA LEU A 20 12.81 9.88 9.72
C LEU A 20 12.97 11.21 10.46
N ASP A 21 11.85 11.86 10.82
CA ASP A 21 11.83 13.08 11.62
C ASP A 21 12.36 12.82 13.04
N GLY A 22 12.01 11.68 13.65
CA GLY A 22 12.51 11.29 14.98
C GLY A 22 14.02 11.03 15.05
N GLU A 23 14.62 10.64 13.93
CA GLU A 23 16.07 10.39 13.79
C GLU A 23 16.82 11.58 13.18
N GLU A 24 16.15 12.74 13.04
CA GLU A 24 16.69 13.97 12.45
C GLU A 24 17.28 13.77 11.03
N ILE A 25 16.71 12.85 10.26
CA ILE A 25 17.15 12.56 8.89
C ILE A 25 16.43 13.47 7.91
N TYR A 26 17.18 14.31 7.20
CA TYR A 26 16.64 15.12 6.11
C TYR A 26 16.15 14.25 4.95
N TYR A 27 14.87 14.36 4.61
CA TYR A 27 14.25 13.68 3.48
C TYR A 27 13.49 14.64 2.56
N PHE A 28 13.33 14.21 1.31
CA PHE A 28 12.53 14.89 0.29
C PHE A 28 11.54 13.90 -0.31
N ILE A 29 10.29 14.31 -0.49
CA ILE A 29 9.26 13.44 -1.08
C ILE A 29 9.01 13.86 -2.51
N TYR A 30 9.45 12.99 -3.41
CA TYR A 30 9.15 13.11 -4.82
C TYR A 30 7.67 12.79 -5.04
N ASN A 31 7.00 13.65 -5.83
CA ASN A 31 5.63 13.46 -6.29
C ASN A 31 4.54 13.48 -5.18
N ASP A 32 4.76 14.22 -4.08
CA ASP A 32 3.84 14.25 -2.93
C ASP A 32 2.42 14.73 -3.29
N HIS A 33 2.32 15.76 -4.12
CA HIS A 33 1.02 16.39 -4.46
C HIS A 33 0.34 15.77 -5.69
N PHE A 34 1.09 15.16 -6.61
CA PHE A 34 0.56 14.64 -7.87
C PHE A 34 0.36 13.12 -7.89
N GLY A 35 0.92 12.38 -6.92
CA GLY A 35 0.77 10.92 -6.82
C GLY A 35 -0.66 10.44 -6.61
N THR A 36 -1.55 11.28 -6.06
CA THR A 36 -2.98 10.96 -5.83
C THR A 36 -3.91 11.50 -6.92
N MET A 37 -3.43 12.41 -7.77
CA MET A 37 -4.28 13.11 -8.75
C MET A 37 -4.64 12.23 -9.96
N ARG A 38 -3.85 11.20 -10.25
CA ARG A 38 -4.06 10.30 -11.40
C ARG A 38 -4.50 8.92 -10.92
N THR A 39 -5.75 8.57 -11.18
CA THR A 39 -6.28 7.20 -11.04
C THR A 39 -5.63 6.28 -12.07
N GLY A 40 -4.95 5.21 -11.63
CA GLY A 40 -4.30 4.24 -12.53
C GLY A 40 -3.26 3.37 -11.82
N PRO A 41 -2.60 2.44 -12.54
CA PRO A 41 -1.52 1.63 -12.00
C PRO A 41 -0.37 2.51 -11.52
N LYS A 42 0.22 2.19 -10.36
CA LYS A 42 1.39 2.90 -9.83
C LYS A 42 2.65 2.46 -10.59
N ILE A 43 3.20 3.37 -11.37
CA ILE A 43 4.46 3.25 -12.11
C ILE A 43 5.52 4.09 -11.37
N ASP A 44 6.62 3.43 -11.04
CA ASP A 44 7.79 4.08 -10.43
C ASP A 44 8.29 5.24 -11.31
N LEU A 45 8.65 6.36 -10.69
CA LEU A 45 9.09 7.63 -11.33
C LEU A 45 8.00 8.44 -12.08
N PHE A 46 6.81 7.89 -12.33
CA PHE A 46 5.74 8.61 -13.04
C PHE A 46 4.63 9.12 -12.11
N ASN A 47 4.06 8.23 -11.28
CA ASN A 47 2.97 8.57 -10.36
C ASN A 47 3.16 7.98 -8.94
N ALA A 48 4.16 7.13 -8.72
CA ALA A 48 4.49 6.67 -7.37
C ALA A 48 5.15 7.80 -6.57
N LYS A 49 4.75 7.95 -5.29
CA LYS A 49 5.48 8.80 -4.34
C LYS A 49 6.79 8.10 -3.99
N ALA A 50 7.89 8.85 -3.90
CA ALA A 50 9.17 8.27 -3.51
C ALA A 50 9.86 9.14 -2.45
N ILE A 51 10.34 8.50 -1.40
CA ILE A 51 11.11 9.14 -0.34
C ILE A 51 12.58 9.13 -0.77
N MET A 52 13.16 10.31 -0.83
CA MET A 52 14.55 10.57 -1.21
C MET A 52 15.30 11.04 0.03
N VAL A 53 16.51 10.55 0.24
CA VAL A 53 17.36 10.92 1.38
C VAL A 53 18.75 11.34 0.88
N SER A 54 19.51 12.09 1.67
CA SER A 54 20.92 12.35 1.40
C SER A 54 21.71 11.03 1.30
N GLU A 55 22.82 11.02 0.57
CA GLU A 55 23.65 9.81 0.45
C GLU A 55 24.31 9.44 1.79
N GLU A 56 24.69 10.43 2.59
CA GLU A 56 25.29 10.24 3.92
C GLU A 56 24.34 9.59 4.93
N SER A 57 23.03 9.84 4.80
CA SER A 57 22.01 9.30 5.71
C SER A 57 21.30 8.08 5.14
N PHE A 58 21.67 7.64 3.93
CA PHE A 58 20.98 6.55 3.23
C PHE A 58 21.06 5.21 3.96
N GLU A 59 22.24 4.85 4.46
CA GLU A 59 22.43 3.56 5.16
C GLU A 59 21.59 3.50 6.45
N ARG A 60 21.64 4.56 7.27
CA ARG A 60 20.82 4.68 8.48
C ARG A 60 19.32 4.63 8.18
N ALA A 61 18.88 5.39 7.18
CA ALA A 61 17.46 5.40 6.78
C ALA A 61 16.98 4.04 6.25
N LYS A 62 17.87 3.28 5.60
CA LYS A 62 17.58 1.93 5.11
C LYS A 62 17.41 0.93 6.25
N GLU A 63 18.21 1.03 7.31
CA GLU A 63 18.06 0.19 8.50
C GLU A 63 16.71 0.41 9.17
N ILE A 64 16.31 1.67 9.38
CA ILE A 64 15.03 2.05 9.98
C ILE A 64 13.84 1.45 9.20
N ILE A 65 13.86 1.55 7.87
CA ILE A 65 12.79 1.02 7.03
C ILE A 65 12.77 -0.52 7.04
N THR A 66 13.94 -1.14 7.11
CA THR A 66 14.04 -2.60 7.19
C THR A 66 13.45 -3.10 8.50
N ASP A 67 13.75 -2.42 9.61
CA ASP A 67 13.18 -2.73 10.92
C ASP A 67 11.66 -2.49 10.95
N TYR A 68 11.19 -1.36 10.40
CA TYR A 68 9.77 -1.09 10.25
C TYR A 68 9.05 -2.21 9.48
N ARG A 69 9.59 -2.65 8.34
CA ARG A 69 9.01 -3.73 7.54
C ARG A 69 8.96 -5.06 8.29
N ASN A 70 9.95 -5.34 9.12
CA ASN A 70 9.99 -6.56 9.94
C ASN A 70 9.01 -6.50 11.12
N ASN A 71 8.79 -5.30 11.69
CA ASN A 71 7.88 -5.07 12.81
C ASN A 71 6.42 -4.94 12.38
N ILE A 72 6.14 -4.56 11.12
CA ILE A 72 4.84 -4.81 10.50
C ILE A 72 4.73 -6.33 10.30
N ARG A 73 4.36 -7.04 11.36
CA ARG A 73 3.70 -8.33 11.18
C ARG A 73 2.55 -8.06 10.21
N PRO A 74 2.42 -8.83 9.12
CA PRO A 74 1.18 -8.77 8.36
C PRO A 74 0.09 -9.11 9.36
N GLU A 75 -0.72 -8.12 9.74
CA GLU A 75 -2.05 -8.46 10.22
C GLU A 75 -2.61 -9.38 9.14
N GLU A 76 -2.93 -10.60 9.55
CA GLU A 76 -3.48 -11.61 8.66
C GLU A 76 -4.66 -10.96 7.98
N VAL A 77 -4.47 -10.54 6.73
CA VAL A 77 -5.56 -10.12 5.87
C VAL A 77 -6.36 -11.39 5.66
N HIS A 78 -7.30 -11.64 6.57
CA HIS A 78 -8.24 -12.74 6.42
C HIS A 78 -8.81 -12.58 5.02
N PRO A 79 -8.62 -13.55 4.12
CA PRO A 79 -9.18 -13.43 2.80
C PRO A 79 -10.69 -13.30 2.99
N GLU A 80 -11.25 -12.12 2.71
CA GLU A 80 -12.69 -11.83 2.79
C GLU A 80 -13.53 -12.76 1.92
N TYR A 81 -12.86 -13.58 1.09
CA TYR A 81 -13.47 -14.57 0.22
C TYR A 81 -13.14 -15.97 0.72
N SER A 82 -14.17 -16.63 1.24
CA SER A 82 -14.15 -18.06 1.49
C SER A 82 -13.93 -18.82 0.18
N LEU A 83 -13.20 -19.93 0.22
CA LEU A 83 -12.94 -20.78 -0.97
C LEU A 83 -14.25 -21.22 -1.65
N TRP A 84 -15.32 -21.37 -0.87
CA TRP A 84 -16.67 -21.65 -1.37
C TRP A 84 -17.25 -20.50 -2.21
N ASP A 85 -16.98 -19.25 -1.84
CA ASP A 85 -17.44 -18.09 -2.60
C ASP A 85 -16.72 -18.02 -3.96
N LYS A 86 -15.42 -18.37 -4.01
CA LYS A 86 -14.69 -18.48 -5.28
C LYS A 86 -15.23 -19.59 -6.18
N ILE A 87 -15.48 -20.78 -5.62
CA ILE A 87 -16.03 -21.91 -6.40
C ILE A 87 -17.41 -21.54 -6.94
N ARG A 88 -18.27 -20.97 -6.10
CA ARG A 88 -19.60 -20.50 -6.51
C ARG A 88 -19.51 -19.47 -7.63
N MET A 89 -18.61 -18.50 -7.53
CA MET A 89 -18.41 -17.46 -8.54
C MET A 89 -17.98 -18.04 -9.89
N VAL A 90 -17.12 -19.07 -9.88
CA VAL A 90 -16.71 -19.79 -11.10
C VAL A 90 -17.90 -20.56 -11.67
N VAL A 91 -18.66 -21.29 -10.85
CA VAL A 91 -19.85 -22.02 -11.31
C VAL A 91 -20.89 -21.08 -11.91
N GLU A 92 -21.19 -19.95 -11.24
CA GLU A 92 -22.15 -18.96 -11.73
C GLU A 92 -21.68 -18.30 -13.03
N MET A 93 -20.37 -18.10 -13.23
CA MET A 93 -19.80 -17.62 -14.48
C MET A 93 -20.06 -18.58 -15.65
N PHE A 94 -19.90 -19.89 -15.42
CA PHE A 94 -20.12 -20.91 -16.45
C PHE A 94 -21.61 -21.15 -16.74
N VAL A 95 -22.47 -21.07 -15.72
CA VAL A 95 -23.89 -21.40 -15.86
C VAL A 95 -24.72 -20.19 -16.34
N PHE A 96 -24.46 -19.00 -15.82
CA PHE A 96 -25.32 -17.83 -16.05
C PHE A 96 -24.73 -16.78 -16.97
N GLY A 97 -23.44 -16.88 -17.34
CA GLY A 97 -22.81 -16.20 -18.48
C GLY A 97 -22.80 -14.66 -18.51
N TRP A 98 -23.62 -13.97 -17.70
CA TRP A 98 -23.80 -12.52 -17.82
C TRP A 98 -24.51 -11.85 -16.61
N PHE A 99 -24.24 -12.22 -15.35
CA PHE A 99 -24.60 -11.33 -14.24
C PHE A 99 -23.94 -11.78 -12.93
N MET A 100 -23.05 -10.97 -12.35
CA MET A 100 -22.69 -11.18 -10.95
C MET A 100 -22.29 -9.88 -10.23
N PRO A 101 -23.21 -9.22 -9.51
CA PRO A 101 -22.83 -8.22 -8.51
C PRO A 101 -22.36 -8.95 -7.24
N GLY A 102 -21.08 -8.81 -6.89
CA GLY A 102 -20.53 -9.30 -5.62
C GLY A 102 -21.27 -8.72 -4.42
N ARG A 103 -21.32 -9.47 -3.31
CA ARG A 103 -22.08 -9.22 -2.06
C ARG A 103 -22.40 -7.73 -1.83
N LYS A 104 -23.59 -7.30 -2.24
CA LYS A 104 -24.34 -6.28 -1.53
C LYS A 104 -25.42 -7.03 -0.76
N TRP A 105 -25.30 -7.08 0.56
CA TRP A 105 -26.38 -6.92 1.53
C TRP A 105 -25.79 -7.02 2.93
N LEU A 106 -25.37 -5.87 3.45
CA LEU A 106 -25.24 -5.65 4.89
C LEU A 106 -26.65 -5.77 5.48
N ARG A 107 -27.00 -6.92 6.05
CA ARG A 107 -28.19 -7.01 6.89
C ARG A 107 -27.80 -6.58 8.30
N LYS A 108 -27.94 -5.28 8.55
CA LYS A 108 -28.07 -4.75 9.91
C LYS A 108 -29.43 -5.23 10.41
N SER A 109 -29.45 -6.14 11.37
CA SER A 109 -30.66 -6.45 12.15
C SER A 109 -30.25 -6.22 13.61
N GLY A 110 -30.99 -5.30 14.23
CA GLY A 110 -30.69 -4.73 15.55
C GLY A 110 -30.85 -5.69 16.71
#